data_AF-A0A9X1TWU4-F1
#
_entry.id   AF-A0A9X1TWU4-F1
#
_cell.length_a   1.000
_cell.length_b   1.000
_cell.length_c   1.000
_cell.angle_alpha   90.00
_cell.angle_beta   90.00
_cell.angle_gamma   90.00
#
_symmetry.space_group_name_H-M   'P 1'
#
loop_
_entity.id
_entity.type
_entity.pdbx_description
1 polymer ?
#
loop_
_entity_poly.entity_id
_entity_poly.type
_entity_poly.pdbx_seq_one_letter_code
_entity_poly.pdbx_strand_id
1 'polypeptide(L)'
;MERRSGNGEALWVQVAAAGRRAVVETKALPSYERSTPAMRMAAEARGCGVAMARALAERVADLERRQAEGTVKYVGVWQPGTHYSKGNLVTFHGSAWHCNGPTNGKPGEDHDGWTLAVRRGKDGRDARP
;
A
#
# COMPACT_ATOMS: atom_id res chain seq x y z
N MET A 1 2.15 -59.42 22.38
CA MET A 1 1.25 -59.33 21.22
C MET A 1 0.35 -58.14 21.47
N GLU A 2 0.34 -57.24 20.50
CA GLU A 2 0.21 -55.80 20.62
C GLU A 2 -1.22 -55.32 20.41
N ARG A 3 -1.64 -54.24 21.08
CA ARG A 3 -2.21 -53.00 20.52
C ARG A 3 -2.67 -52.10 21.68
N ARG A 4 -1.91 -51.03 21.95
CA ARG A 4 -2.37 -49.88 22.74
C ARG A 4 -2.13 -48.60 21.94
N SER A 5 -3.05 -47.67 22.17
CA SER A 5 -2.95 -46.23 21.97
C SER A 5 -3.25 -45.69 20.57
N GLY A 6 -4.45 -45.11 20.46
CA GLY A 6 -4.72 -44.09 19.47
C GLY A 6 -3.83 -42.87 19.70
N ASN A 7 -3.32 -42.30 18.61
CA ASN A 7 -2.60 -41.05 18.63
C ASN A 7 -3.30 -40.10 17.64
N GLY A 8 -4.29 -39.36 18.15
CA GLY A 8 -4.81 -38.18 17.48
C GLY A 8 -3.82 -37.05 17.70
N GLU A 9 -2.82 -36.93 16.83
CA GLU A 9 -1.90 -35.80 16.86
C GLU A 9 -2.61 -34.58 16.26
N ALA A 10 -3.02 -33.69 17.16
CA ALA A 10 -3.50 -32.35 16.84
C ALA A 10 -2.43 -31.59 16.04
N LEU A 11 -2.75 -31.25 14.79
CA LEU A 11 -1.97 -30.34 13.96
C LEU A 11 -2.08 -28.92 14.53
N TRP A 12 -1.10 -28.50 15.32
CA TRP A 12 -0.95 -27.09 15.69
C TRP A 12 -0.44 -26.30 14.48
N VAL A 13 -1.23 -25.33 14.01
CA VAL A 13 -0.76 -24.29 13.09
C VAL A 13 0.05 -23.28 13.93
N GLN A 14 1.37 -23.38 13.91
CA GLN A 14 2.22 -22.32 14.46
C GLN A 14 2.31 -21.17 13.46
N VAL A 15 1.60 -20.08 13.74
CA VAL A 15 1.88 -18.78 13.11
C VAL A 15 2.98 -18.10 13.93
N ALA A 16 4.24 -18.33 13.56
CA ALA A 16 5.36 -17.59 14.13
C ALA A 16 5.42 -16.20 13.48
N ALA A 17 4.98 -15.18 14.21
CA ALA A 17 5.14 -13.78 13.83
C ALA A 17 6.60 -13.35 14.02
N ALA A 18 7.47 -13.66 13.06
CA ALA A 18 8.78 -13.03 12.93
C ALA A 18 8.78 -12.16 11.67
N GLY A 19 9.10 -10.88 11.85
CA GLY A 19 8.85 -9.81 10.90
C GLY A 19 9.24 -10.07 9.44
N ARG A 20 8.34 -9.61 8.56
CA ARG A 20 8.60 -9.25 7.15
C ARG A 20 9.09 -10.37 6.22
N ARG A 21 8.49 -11.55 6.29
CA ARG A 21 8.15 -12.35 5.09
C ARG A 21 7.18 -13.45 5.50
N ALA A 22 5.94 -13.38 5.01
CA ALA A 22 5.06 -14.55 5.06
C ALA A 22 5.62 -15.58 4.07
N VAL A 23 6.55 -16.43 4.51
CA VAL A 23 6.87 -17.65 3.80
C VAL A 23 5.75 -18.61 4.14
N VAL A 24 4.83 -18.80 3.18
CA VAL A 24 3.90 -19.92 3.25
C VAL A 24 4.74 -21.17 3.01
N GLU A 25 5.25 -21.75 4.09
CA GLU A 25 5.98 -23.00 4.02
C GLU A 25 4.98 -24.11 3.73
N THR A 26 4.89 -24.50 2.46
CA THR A 26 4.14 -25.67 2.04
C THR A 26 4.91 -26.89 2.52
N LYS A 27 4.64 -27.35 3.74
CA LYS A 27 5.20 -28.58 4.28
C LYS A 27 4.84 -29.71 3.32
N ALA A 28 5.84 -30.36 2.74
CA ALA A 28 5.63 -31.47 1.81
C ALA A 28 4.80 -32.55 2.50
N LEU A 29 3.65 -32.90 1.90
CA LEU A 29 2.74 -33.89 2.46
C LEU A 29 3.40 -35.29 2.50
N PRO A 30 3.15 -36.10 3.56
CA PRO A 30 3.61 -37.48 3.65
C PRO A 30 3.21 -38.32 2.42
N SER A 31 4.03 -39.31 2.08
CA SER A 31 3.94 -40.09 0.83
C SER A 31 2.59 -40.78 0.58
N TYR A 32 1.81 -41.08 1.63
CA TYR A 32 0.53 -41.78 1.51
C TYR A 32 -0.62 -40.89 0.98
N GLU A 33 -0.52 -39.57 1.11
CA GLU A 33 -1.55 -38.60 0.67
C GLU A 33 -1.51 -38.30 -0.83
N ARG A 34 -0.56 -38.90 -1.57
CA ARG A 34 -0.35 -38.65 -3.03
C ARG A 34 -1.17 -39.56 -3.94
N SER A 35 -1.98 -40.46 -3.39
CA SER A 35 -2.43 -41.67 -4.09
C SER A 35 -3.84 -41.62 -4.71
N THR A 36 -4.71 -40.69 -4.32
CA THR A 36 -6.09 -40.64 -4.86
C THR A 36 -6.33 -39.48 -5.84
N PRO A 37 -7.03 -39.71 -6.98
CA PRO A 37 -7.39 -38.65 -7.92
C PRO A 37 -8.15 -37.48 -7.28
N ALA A 38 -9.00 -37.76 -6.28
CA ALA A 38 -9.74 -36.74 -5.53
C ALA A 38 -8.81 -35.78 -4.74
N MET A 39 -7.68 -36.28 -4.23
CA MET A 39 -6.71 -35.45 -3.51
C MET A 39 -5.84 -34.61 -4.44
N ARG A 40 -5.52 -35.11 -5.65
CA ARG A 40 -4.86 -34.31 -6.70
C ARG A 40 -5.74 -33.11 -7.08
N MET A 41 -7.04 -33.33 -7.28
CA MET A 41 -8.01 -32.25 -7.52
C MET A 41 -8.06 -31.24 -6.36
N ALA A 42 -8.03 -31.71 -5.12
CA ALA A 42 -8.03 -30.82 -3.95
C ALA A 42 -6.71 -30.01 -3.81
N ALA A 43 -5.56 -30.60 -4.17
CA ALA A 43 -4.29 -29.90 -4.19
C ALA A 43 -4.21 -28.87 -5.34
N GLU A 44 -4.75 -29.19 -6.51
CA GLU A 44 -4.87 -28.27 -7.65
C GLU A 44 -5.83 -27.12 -7.34
N ALA A 45 -6.97 -27.38 -6.71
CA ALA A 45 -7.90 -26.34 -6.26
C ALA A 45 -7.29 -25.42 -5.19
N ARG A 46 -6.48 -25.94 -4.27
CA ARG A 46 -5.69 -25.10 -3.35
C ARG A 46 -4.63 -24.30 -4.10
N GLY A 47 -3.98 -24.91 -5.09
CA GLY A 47 -3.00 -24.25 -5.95
C GLY A 47 -3.60 -23.07 -6.72
N CYS A 48 -4.81 -23.22 -7.28
CA CYS A 48 -5.48 -22.12 -7.98
C CYS A 48 -5.91 -21.00 -7.02
N GLY A 49 -6.34 -21.33 -5.80
CA GLY A 49 -6.65 -20.35 -4.75
C GLY A 49 -5.42 -19.53 -4.33
N VAL A 50 -4.27 -20.19 -4.13
CA VAL A 50 -3.01 -19.52 -3.78
C VAL A 50 -2.50 -18.66 -4.95
N ALA A 51 -2.64 -19.14 -6.19
CA ALA A 51 -2.28 -18.37 -7.38
C ALA A 51 -3.13 -17.10 -7.52
N MET A 52 -4.44 -17.21 -7.31
CA MET A 52 -5.35 -16.05 -7.32
C MET A 52 -5.02 -15.07 -6.20
N ALA A 53 -4.78 -15.57 -4.98
CA ALA A 53 -4.41 -14.73 -3.84
C ALA A 53 -3.11 -13.96 -4.09
N ARG A 54 -2.10 -14.60 -4.69
CA ARG A 54 -0.85 -13.93 -5.07
C ARG A 54 -1.06 -12.84 -6.12
N ALA A 55 -1.83 -13.13 -7.17
CA ALA A 55 -2.13 -12.15 -8.21
C ALA A 55 -2.88 -10.92 -7.65
N LEU A 56 -3.83 -11.15 -6.73
CA LEU A 56 -4.52 -10.08 -6.03
C LEU A 56 -3.59 -9.28 -5.13
N ALA A 57 -2.69 -9.94 -4.38
CA ALA A 57 -1.71 -9.25 -3.54
C ALA A 57 -0.75 -8.37 -4.35
N GLU A 58 -0.27 -8.86 -5.50
CA GLU A 58 0.55 -8.08 -6.43
C GLU A 58 -0.22 -6.87 -6.98
N ARG A 59 -1.51 -7.05 -7.30
CA ARG A 59 -2.38 -5.96 -7.77
C ARG A 59 -2.65 -4.92 -6.70
N VAL A 60 -2.90 -5.34 -5.46
CA VAL A 60 -3.12 -4.44 -4.32
C VAL A 60 -1.85 -3.62 -4.05
N ALA A 61 -0.67 -4.25 -4.03
CA ALA A 61 0.59 -3.54 -3.82
C ALA A 61 0.86 -2.48 -4.93
N ASP A 62 0.51 -2.80 -6.18
CA ASP A 62 0.61 -1.84 -7.28
C ASP A 62 -0.37 -0.67 -7.12
N LEU A 63 -1.60 -0.93 -6.69
CA LEU A 63 -2.60 0.11 -6.42
C LEU A 63 -2.18 1.02 -5.27
N GLU A 64 -1.71 0.45 -4.17
CA GLU A 64 -1.23 1.21 -3.01
C GLU A 64 -0.07 2.14 -3.39
N ARG A 65 0.87 1.67 -4.21
CA ARG A 65 1.96 2.49 -4.74
C ARG A 65 1.43 3.65 -5.59
N ARG A 66 0.48 3.39 -6.50
CA ARG A 66 -0.13 4.45 -7.32
C ARG A 66 -0.88 5.47 -6.47
N GLN A 67 -1.56 5.03 -5.40
CA GLN A 67 -2.25 5.93 -4.49
C GLN A 67 -1.28 6.80 -3.70
N ALA A 68 -0.16 6.24 -3.25
CA ALA A 68 0.89 6.99 -2.57
C ALA A 68 1.49 8.10 -3.46
N GLU A 69 1.59 7.87 -4.77
CA GLU A 69 2.17 8.83 -5.72
C GLU A 69 1.15 9.82 -6.31
N GLY A 70 -0.12 9.43 -6.41
CA GLY A 70 -1.16 10.16 -7.15
C GLY A 70 -2.13 10.97 -6.29
N THR A 71 -2.07 10.86 -4.96
CA THR A 71 -3.03 11.56 -4.08
C THR A 71 -2.56 12.98 -3.77
N VAL A 72 -3.39 13.97 -4.08
CA VAL A 72 -3.17 15.35 -3.65
C VAL A 72 -3.50 15.48 -2.16
N LYS A 73 -2.53 15.94 -1.37
CA LYS A 73 -2.68 16.12 0.09
C LYS A 73 -2.43 17.57 0.47
N TYR A 74 -3.43 18.23 1.06
CA TYR A 74 -3.22 19.54 1.67
C TYR A 74 -2.43 19.39 2.97
N VAL A 75 -1.29 20.09 3.09
CA VAL A 75 -0.39 20.02 4.25
C VAL A 75 -0.27 21.36 4.99
N GLY A 76 -1.13 22.33 4.67
CA GLY A 76 -1.21 23.61 5.37
C GLY A 76 -0.46 24.74 4.67
N VAL A 77 -0.04 25.74 5.46
CA VAL A 77 0.70 26.90 4.97
C VAL A 77 2.17 26.53 4.74
N TRP A 78 2.77 27.03 3.65
CA TRP A 78 4.19 26.80 3.38
C TRP A 78 5.08 27.32 4.52
N GLN A 79 6.08 26.54 4.90
CA GLN A 79 7.08 26.90 5.92
C GLN A 79 8.49 26.76 5.34
N PRO A 80 9.38 27.73 5.62
CA PRO A 80 10.78 27.66 5.17
C PRO A 80 11.50 26.46 5.79
N GLY A 81 12.33 25.77 5.00
CA GLY A 81 13.11 24.61 5.43
C GLY A 81 12.32 23.30 5.54
N THR A 82 11.00 23.31 5.28
CA THR A 82 10.19 22.08 5.26
C THR A 82 10.37 21.35 3.93
N HIS A 83 10.52 20.02 4.00
CA HIS A 83 10.58 19.18 2.80
C HIS A 83 9.17 18.77 2.40
N TYR A 84 8.80 19.09 1.16
CA TYR A 84 7.54 18.71 0.54
C TYR A 84 7.78 17.59 -0.47
N SER A 85 6.78 16.72 -0.62
CA SER A 85 6.78 15.62 -1.57
C SER A 85 5.75 15.87 -2.66
N LYS A 86 5.91 15.19 -3.80
CA LYS A 86 4.96 15.23 -4.91
C LYS A 86 3.53 14.99 -4.41
N GLY A 87 2.58 15.79 -4.90
CA GLY A 87 1.17 15.72 -4.51
C GLY A 87 0.84 16.56 -3.26
N ASN A 88 1.83 17.07 -2.53
CA ASN A 88 1.55 18.03 -1.46
C ASN A 88 0.99 19.33 -2.03
N LEU A 89 -0.01 19.86 -1.33
CA LEU A 89 -0.64 21.14 -1.64
C LEU A 89 -0.45 22.08 -0.44
N VAL A 90 0.06 23.27 -0.70
CA VAL A 90 0.33 24.28 0.34
C VAL A 90 -0.35 25.60 0.01
N THR A 91 -0.59 26.42 1.03
CA THR A 91 -0.99 27.81 0.85
C THR A 91 0.21 28.73 1.04
N PHE A 92 0.43 29.64 0.08
CA PHE A 92 1.48 30.66 0.14
C PHE A 92 1.01 31.94 -0.56
N HIS A 93 1.15 33.09 0.11
CA HIS A 93 0.63 34.40 -0.33
C HIS A 93 -0.85 34.39 -0.79
N GLY A 94 -1.70 33.69 -0.05
CA GLY A 94 -3.15 33.59 -0.35
C GLY A 94 -3.48 32.79 -1.61
N SER A 95 -2.50 32.09 -2.19
CA SER A 95 -2.67 31.19 -3.33
C SER A 95 -2.36 29.76 -2.90
N ALA A 96 -2.97 28.78 -3.58
CA ALA A 96 -2.67 27.37 -3.37
C ALA A 96 -1.66 26.88 -4.42
N TRP A 97 -0.66 26.14 -3.96
CA TRP A 97 0.45 25.64 -4.77
C TRP A 97 0.53 24.13 -4.68
N HIS A 98 0.65 23.48 -5.83
CA HIS A 98 0.88 22.06 -5.96
C HIS A 98 2.38 21.76 -6.07
N CYS A 99 2.84 20.78 -5.31
CA CYS A 99 4.21 20.30 -5.32
C CYS A 99 4.38 19.19 -6.37
N ASN A 100 5.22 19.43 -7.39
CA ASN A 100 5.42 18.50 -8.52
C ASN A 100 6.42 17.38 -8.21
N GLY A 101 7.31 17.62 -7.25
CA GLY A 101 8.41 16.71 -6.90
C GLY A 101 8.98 17.04 -5.52
N PRO A 102 9.89 16.21 -4.98
CA PRO A 102 10.54 16.49 -3.71
C PRO A 102 11.27 17.84 -3.75
N THR A 103 10.85 18.79 -2.92
CA THR A 103 11.47 20.13 -2.86
C THR A 103 11.38 20.72 -1.46
N ASN A 104 12.36 21.54 -1.11
CA ASN A 104 12.34 22.46 0.02
C ASN A 104 12.31 23.93 -0.45
N GLY A 105 12.21 24.15 -1.76
CA GLY A 105 12.15 25.44 -2.41
C GLY A 105 10.89 26.21 -2.06
N LYS A 106 10.94 27.52 -2.31
CA LYS A 106 9.83 28.43 -2.01
C LYS A 106 8.86 28.49 -3.19
N PRO A 107 7.53 28.34 -2.96
CA PRO A 107 6.54 28.46 -4.01
C PRO A 107 6.61 29.83 -4.69
N GLY A 108 6.68 29.83 -6.02
CA GLY A 108 6.84 31.04 -6.85
C GLY A 108 8.28 31.38 -7.24
N GLU A 109 9.28 30.81 -6.56
CA GLU A 109 10.71 30.94 -6.94
C GLU A 109 11.24 29.63 -7.55
N ASP A 110 10.83 28.48 -7.00
CA ASP A 110 11.14 27.16 -7.55
C ASP A 110 10.02 26.69 -8.50
N HIS A 111 10.22 26.92 -9.80
CA HIS A 111 9.26 26.60 -10.85
C HIS A 111 9.19 25.11 -11.21
N ASP A 112 10.24 24.34 -10.91
CA ASP A 112 10.27 22.91 -11.15
C ASP A 112 9.55 22.17 -10.02
N GLY A 113 9.74 22.61 -8.78
CA GLY A 113 9.11 22.05 -7.60
C GLY A 113 7.64 22.45 -7.40
N TRP A 114 7.22 23.64 -7.83
CA TRP A 114 5.89 24.19 -7.54
C TRP A 114 5.13 24.64 -8.78
N THR A 115 3.83 24.34 -8.81
CA THR A 115 2.88 24.88 -9.78
C THR A 115 1.71 25.56 -9.08
N LEU A 116 1.34 26.75 -9.56
CA LEU A 116 0.20 27.49 -9.04
C LEU A 116 -1.09 26.74 -9.36
N ALA A 117 -1.79 26.25 -8.35
CA ALA A 117 -3.04 25.51 -8.50
C ALA A 117 -4.27 26.43 -8.41
N VAL A 118 -4.27 27.35 -7.46
CA VAL A 118 -5.35 28.32 -7.26
C VAL A 118 -4.75 29.69 -6.98
N ARG A 119 -5.12 30.68 -7.78
CA ARG A 119 -4.70 32.08 -7.59
C ARG A 119 -5.57 32.76 -6.53
N ARG A 120 -4.95 33.58 -5.67
CA ARG A 120 -5.66 34.52 -4.80
C ARG A 120 -6.63 35.39 -5.61
N GLY A 121 -7.85 35.56 -5.10
CA GLY A 121 -8.83 36.51 -5.65
C GLY A 121 -8.32 37.96 -5.60
N LYS A 122 -8.82 38.81 -6.50
CA LYS A 122 -8.62 40.27 -6.38
C LYS A 122 -9.43 40.78 -5.20
N ASP A 123 -8.90 41.77 -4.50
CA ASP A 123 -9.63 42.44 -3.43
C ASP A 123 -10.91 43.07 -3.99
N GLY A 124 -12.03 42.84 -3.31
CA GLY A 124 -13.32 43.45 -3.67
C GLY A 124 -13.24 44.97 -3.54
N ARG A 125 -13.94 45.70 -4.40
CA ARG A 125 -14.07 47.15 -4.23
C ARG A 125 -15.10 47.42 -3.14
N ASP A 126 -14.79 48.35 -2.25
CA ASP A 126 -15.72 48.77 -1.20
C ASP A 126 -17.03 49.27 -1.84
N ALA A 127 -18.15 48.68 -1.41
CA ALA A 127 -19.46 49.27 -1.69
C ALA A 127 -19.58 50.52 -0.81
N ARG A 128 -19.55 51.70 -1.41
CA ARG A 128 -19.99 52.91 -0.69
C ARG A 128 -21.48 52.76 -0.34
N PRO A 129 -21.91 53.21 0.86
CA PRO A 129 -23.31 53.17 1.29
C PRO A 129 -24.26 53.89 0.33
#